data_AF-A0A4Y8MJ16-F1
#
_entry.id   AF-A0A4Y8MJ16-F1
#
_cell.length_a   1.000
_cell.length_b   1.000
_cell.length_c   1.000
_cell.angle_alpha   90.00
_cell.angle_beta   90.00
_cell.angle_gamma   90.00
#
_symmetry.space_group_name_H-M   'P 1'
#
loop_
_entity.id
_entity.type
_entity.pdbx_description
1 polymer ?
#
loop_
_entity_poly.entity_id
_entity_poly.type
_entity_poly.pdbx_seq_one_letter_code
_entity_poly.pdbx_strand_id
1 'polypeptide(L)' 'MNQSAGAAAKRLPESERKQLAVQALAGSETISELSARLGVNGKFVYALRGKASDALDVAFSLTAPDD' A
#
# COMPACT_ATOMS: atom_id res chain seq x y z
N MET A 1 6.10 16.18 -16.93
CA MET A 1 7.15 15.52 -16.11
C MET A 1 6.52 14.28 -15.46
N ASN A 2 6.59 13.10 -16.08
CA ASN A 2 5.79 11.94 -15.64
C ASN A 2 6.40 10.59 -16.04
N GLN A 3 7.74 10.48 -16.03
CA GLN A 3 8.46 9.24 -16.36
C GLN A 3 9.12 8.50 -15.18
N SER A 4 9.11 9.05 -13.96
CA SER A 4 9.92 8.48 -12.86
C SER A 4 9.13 7.68 -11.81
N ALA A 5 7.80 7.80 -11.77
CA ALA A 5 7.03 7.30 -10.64
C ALA A 5 6.77 5.78 -10.67
N GLY A 6 6.74 5.16 -11.86
CA GLY A 6 6.67 3.70 -11.99
C GLY A 6 8.00 3.00 -11.69
N ALA A 7 9.12 3.68 -11.93
CA ALA A 7 10.45 3.15 -11.64
C ALA A 7 10.78 3.18 -10.13
N ALA A 8 10.38 4.25 -9.42
CA ALA A 8 10.52 4.34 -7.97
C ALA A 8 9.73 3.23 -7.25
N ALA A 9 8.49 2.98 -7.68
CA ALA A 9 7.65 1.89 -7.15
C ALA A 9 8.26 0.49 -7.33
N LYS A 10 8.98 0.25 -8.44
CA LYS A 10 9.70 -1.01 -8.71
C LYS A 10 10.99 -1.15 -7.90
N ARG A 11 11.61 -0.04 -7.51
CA ARG A 11 12.83 -0.02 -6.68
C ARG A 11 12.54 -0.10 -5.18
N LEU A 12 11.28 0.09 -4.78
CA LEU A 12 10.89 0.03 -3.38
C LEU A 12 10.94 -1.44 -2.89
N PRO A 13 11.72 -1.75 -1.84
CA PRO A 13 11.78 -3.10 -1.30
C PRO A 13 10.41 -3.54 -0.81
N GLU A 14 10.19 -4.86 -0.82
CA GLU A 14 8.87 -5.42 -0.48
C GLU A 14 8.40 -5.01 0.93
N SER A 15 9.31 -4.99 1.90
CA SER A 15 9.01 -4.57 3.28
C SER A 15 8.50 -3.13 3.33
N GLU A 16 9.11 -2.21 2.59
CA GLU A 16 8.65 -0.82 2.53
C GLU A 16 7.29 -0.71 1.83
N ARG A 17 7.06 -1.48 0.75
CA ARG A 17 5.73 -1.52 0.10
C ARG A 17 4.64 -1.99 1.06
N LYS A 18 4.92 -3.01 1.89
CA LYS A 18 3.99 -3.51 2.91
C LYS A 18 3.74 -2.48 4.00
N GLN A 19 4.80 -1.86 4.54
CA GLN A 19 4.65 -0.80 5.54
C GLN A 19 3.88 0.41 5.02
N LEU A 20 4.09 0.78 3.76
CA LEU A 20 3.36 1.86 3.09
C LEU A 20 1.88 1.53 2.92
N ALA A 21 1.58 0.28 2.52
CA ALA A 21 0.21 -0.21 2.38
C ALA A 21 -0.56 -0.15 3.71
N VAL A 22 0.08 -0.57 4.80
CA VAL A 22 -0.50 -0.53 6.15
C VAL A 22 -0.68 0.91 6.64
N GLN A 23 0.31 1.79 6.46
CA GLN A 23 0.18 3.20 6.85
C GLN A 23 -0.92 3.93 6.07
N ALA A 24 -1.02 3.66 4.77
CA ALA A 24 -2.07 4.22 3.92
C ALA A 24 -3.47 3.68 4.29
N LEU A 25 -3.55 2.43 4.75
CA LEU A 25 -4.79 1.85 5.26
C LEU A 25 -5.19 2.42 6.62
N ALA A 26 -4.24 2.57 7.53
CA ALA A 26 -4.44 3.12 8.87
C ALA A 26 -4.83 4.61 8.84
N GLY A 27 -4.55 5.33 7.76
CA GLY A 27 -4.88 6.75 7.61
C GLY A 27 -4.08 7.67 8.54
N SER A 28 -2.94 7.20 9.05
CA SER A 28 -2.09 7.98 9.98
C SER A 28 -1.36 9.14 9.30
N GLU A 29 -1.16 9.10 7.99
CA GLU A 29 -0.61 10.16 7.14
C GLU A 29 -1.43 10.23 5.84
N THR A 30 -1.50 11.41 5.22
CA THR A 30 -2.22 11.54 3.94
C THR A 30 -1.49 10.82 2.82
N ILE A 31 -2.23 10.35 1.80
CA ILE A 31 -1.64 9.70 0.62
C ILE A 31 -0.61 10.62 -0.07
N SER A 32 -0.84 11.93 -0.06
CA SER A 32 0.08 12.92 -0.62
C SER A 32 1.41 12.94 0.14
N GLU A 33 1.39 12.98 1.47
CA GLU A 33 2.59 12.96 2.32
C GLU A 33 3.36 11.64 2.16
N LEU A 34 2.65 10.51 2.21
CA LEU A 34 3.24 9.18 2.01
C LEU A 34 3.90 9.04 0.63
N SER A 35 3.27 9.60 -0.40
CA SER A 35 3.81 9.58 -1.76
C SER A 35 5.04 10.47 -1.91
N ALA A 36 5.05 11.64 -1.28
CA ALA A 36 6.15 12.58 -1.29
C ALA A 36 7.37 12.04 -0.54
N ARG A 37 7.16 11.42 0.64
CA ARG A 37 8.23 10.88 1.48
C ARG A 37 9.05 9.79 0.80
N LEU A 38 8.40 8.97 -0.04
CA LEU A 38 9.03 7.85 -0.73
C LEU A 38 9.28 8.11 -2.23
N GLY A 39 8.93 9.31 -2.72
CA GLY A 39 9.08 9.67 -4.14
C GLY A 39 8.25 8.80 -5.09
N VAL A 40 7.14 8.24 -4.61
CA VAL A 40 6.25 7.37 -5.39
C VAL A 40 4.99 8.12 -5.85
N ASN A 41 4.24 7.54 -6.79
CA ASN A 41 2.97 8.15 -7.21
C ASN A 41 1.89 7.96 -6.14
N GLY A 42 1.07 8.97 -5.85
CA GLY A 42 -0.12 8.82 -5.01
C GLY A 42 -1.07 7.70 -5.48
N LYS A 43 -1.19 7.47 -6.79
CA LYS A 43 -1.96 6.32 -7.33
C LYS A 43 -1.39 4.96 -6.91
N PHE A 44 -0.07 4.86 -6.77
CA PHE A 44 0.59 3.64 -6.31
C PHE A 44 0.30 3.38 -4.83
N VAL A 45 0.32 4.43 -4.00
CA VAL A 45 -0.06 4.35 -2.59
C VAL A 45 -1.53 3.93 -2.43
N TYR A 46 -2.42 4.48 -3.26
CA TYR A 46 -3.84 4.08 -3.27
C TYR A 46 -4.02 2.61 -3.64
N ALA A 47 -3.29 2.11 -4.63
CA ALA A 47 -3.31 0.70 -5.01
C ALA A 47 -2.77 -0.22 -3.90
N LEU A 48 -1.73 0.20 -3.19
CA LEU A 48 -1.19 -0.53 -2.03
C LEU A 48 -2.19 -0.57 -0.88
N ARG A 49 -2.87 0.54 -0.58
CA ARG A 49 -3.96 0.59 0.41
C ARG A 49 -5.06 -0.43 0.09
N GLY A 50 -5.51 -0.48 -1.18
CA GLY A 50 -6.49 -1.46 -1.63
C GLY A 50 -6.03 -2.89 -1.36
N LYS A 51 -4.80 -3.23 -1.77
CA LYS A 51 -4.22 -4.55 -1.51
C LYS A 51 -4.12 -4.92 -0.03
N ALA A 52 -3.78 -3.96 0.84
CA ALA A 52 -3.77 -4.20 2.28
C ALA A 52 -5.18 -4.45 2.81
N SER A 53 -6.17 -3.68 2.35
CA SER A 53 -7.57 -3.88 2.70
C SER A 53 -8.05 -5.27 2.28
N ASP A 54 -7.81 -5.68 1.04
CA ASP A 54 -8.20 -6.99 0.53
C ASP A 54 -7.51 -8.13 1.30
N ALA A 55 -6.22 -7.97 1.63
CA ALA A 55 -5.49 -8.96 2.40
C ALA A 55 -6.01 -9.10 3.83
N LEU A 56 -6.40 -7.99 4.47
CA LEU A 56 -7.06 -8.05 5.78
C LEU A 56 -8.45 -8.67 5.65
N ASP A 57 -9.24 -8.30 4.65
CA ASP A 57 -10.57 -8.87 4.42
C ASP A 57 -10.51 -10.39 4.24
N VAL A 58 -9.52 -10.91 3.51
CA VAL A 58 -9.25 -12.35 3.39
C VAL A 58 -8.80 -12.95 4.72
N ALA A 59 -7.91 -12.28 5.46
CA ALA A 59 -7.40 -12.79 6.75
C ALA A 59 -8.49 -12.81 7.85
N PHE A 60 -9.44 -11.89 7.80
CA PHE A 60 -10.57 -11.78 8.74
C PHE A 60 -11.83 -12.49 8.23
N SER A 61 -11.90 -12.85 6.95
CA SER A 61 -12.94 -13.72 6.44
C SER A 61 -12.83 -15.07 7.14
N LEU A 62 -13.80 -15.35 8.01
CA LEU A 62 -14.00 -16.62 8.69
C LEU A 62 -14.35 -17.70 7.66
N THR A 63 -13.37 -18.14 6.88
CA THR A 63 -13.37 -19.41 6.15
C THR A 63 -12.36 -20.34 6.84
N ALA A 64 -12.49 -20.46 8.15
CA ALA A 64 -12.18 -21.73 8.78
C ALA A 64 -13.52 -22.48 8.80
N PRO A 65 -13.66 -23.67 8.17
CA PRO A 65 -14.69 -24.58 8.62
C PRO A 65 -14.44 -24.80 10.11
N ASP A 66 -15.45 -24.49 10.91
CA ASP A 66 -15.54 -24.95 12.28
C ASP A 66 -15.71 -26.48 12.19
N ASP A 67 -14.59 -27.22 12.20
CA ASP A 67 -14.53 -28.67 12.42
C ASP A 67 -13.27 -29.03 13.23
#